data_AF-A0A2N5KK97-F1
#
_entry.id   AF-A0A2N5KK97-F1
#
_cell.length_a   1.000
_cell.length_b   1.000
_cell.length_c   1.000
_cell.angle_alpha   90.00
_cell.angle_beta   90.00
_cell.angle_gamma   90.00
#
_symmetry.space_group_name_H-M   'P 1'
#
loop_
_entity.id
_entity.type
_entity.pdbx_description
1 polymer ?
#
loop_
_entity_poly.entity_id
_entity_poly.type
_entity_poly.pdbx_seq_one_letter_code
_entity_poly.pdbx_strand_id
1 'polypeptide(L)'
;MVILIGVVGLIAGEEPLLGLVNVDIVEDLVHLLTGGLLAYVGFGQRDEGLARGVVGGLGVVYLLVGVLGFVIPMLFGLLPHGYSIVDNIIHLTLGVAGIAVAFSSRGGAPARA
;
A
#
# COMPACT_ATOMS: atom_id res chain seq x y z
N MET A 1 1.18 -2.83 -9.68
CA MET A 1 -0.14 -3.29 -9.21
C MET A 1 -0.90 -2.17 -8.52
N VAL A 2 -0.36 -1.52 -7.48
CA VAL A 2 -1.05 -0.39 -6.78
C VAL A 2 -1.44 0.77 -7.71
N ILE A 3 -0.53 1.25 -8.57
CA ILE A 3 -0.85 2.30 -9.57
C ILE A 3 -1.92 1.84 -10.56
N LEU A 4 -1.85 0.58 -10.99
CA LEU A 4 -2.82 0.04 -11.95
C LEU A 4 -4.20 -0.09 -11.32
N ILE A 5 -4.29 -0.51 -10.06
CA ILE A 5 -5.55 -0.59 -9.31
C ILE A 5 -6.14 0.81 -9.14
N GLY A 6 -5.37 1.79 -8.68
CA GLY A 6 -5.87 3.17 -8.52
C GLY A 6 -6.23 3.86 -9.83
N VAL A 7 -5.50 3.61 -10.94
CA VAL A 7 -5.86 4.13 -12.27
C VAL A 7 -7.13 3.45 -12.80
N VAL A 8 -7.26 2.14 -12.60
CA VAL A 8 -8.43 1.39 -13.07
C VAL A 8 -9.67 1.75 -12.24
N GLY A 9 -9.56 1.92 -10.93
CA GLY A 9 -10.66 2.40 -10.08
C GLY A 9 -11.15 3.79 -10.48
N LEU A 10 -10.21 4.73 -10.71
CA LEU A 10 -10.53 6.10 -11.15
C LEU A 10 -11.27 6.15 -12.50
N ILE A 11 -11.05 5.16 -13.38
CA ILE A 11 -11.72 5.06 -14.69
C ILE A 11 -13.04 4.28 -14.59
N ALA A 12 -13.11 3.25 -13.73
CA ALA A 12 -14.27 2.38 -13.56
C ALA A 12 -15.40 3.03 -12.73
N GLY A 13 -15.08 4.01 -11.87
CA GLY A 13 -16.07 4.63 -10.97
C GLY A 13 -16.46 3.71 -9.81
N GLU A 14 -17.58 3.98 -9.14
CA GLU A 14 -18.02 3.26 -7.92
C GLU A 14 -18.49 1.81 -8.16
N GLU A 15 -18.32 1.27 -9.37
CA GLU A 15 -18.66 -0.10 -9.68
C GLU A 15 -17.55 -1.06 -9.18
N PRO A 16 -17.89 -2.12 -8.43
CA PRO A 16 -16.90 -3.03 -7.87
C PRO A 16 -16.04 -3.67 -8.95
N LEU A 17 -14.72 -3.54 -8.81
CA LEU A 17 -13.77 -4.02 -9.80
C LEU A 17 -13.75 -5.55 -9.80
N LEU A 18 -14.15 -6.13 -10.93
CA LEU A 18 -14.31 -7.58 -11.12
C LEU A 18 -15.28 -8.24 -10.10
N GLY A 19 -16.11 -7.45 -9.40
CA GLY A 19 -17.01 -7.93 -8.35
C GLY A 19 -16.32 -8.37 -7.05
N LEU A 20 -15.03 -8.06 -6.87
CA LEU A 20 -14.21 -8.55 -5.75
C LEU A 20 -13.57 -7.43 -4.93
N VAL A 21 -13.33 -6.27 -5.54
CA VAL A 21 -12.65 -5.11 -4.94
C VAL A 21 -13.62 -3.95 -4.98
N ASN A 22 -13.89 -3.32 -3.83
CA ASN A 22 -14.72 -2.14 -3.79
C ASN A 22 -13.94 -0.94 -4.30
N VAL A 23 -14.57 -0.11 -5.14
CA VAL A 23 -13.92 1.06 -5.75
C VAL A 23 -14.47 2.29 -5.08
N ASP A 24 -13.63 2.91 -4.25
CA ASP A 24 -13.94 4.15 -3.55
C ASP A 24 -12.90 5.21 -3.96
N ILE A 25 -13.38 6.39 -4.37
CA ILE A 25 -12.53 7.47 -4.91
C ILE A 25 -11.40 7.89 -3.96
N VAL A 26 -11.66 7.84 -2.65
CA VAL A 26 -10.67 8.19 -1.62
C VAL A 26 -9.54 7.15 -1.61
N GLU A 27 -9.88 5.87 -1.67
CA GLU A 27 -8.92 4.78 -1.70
C GLU A 27 -8.11 4.80 -3.00
N ASP A 28 -8.76 4.99 -4.15
CA ASP A 28 -8.10 5.08 -5.44
C ASP A 28 -7.05 6.20 -5.47
N LEU A 29 -7.39 7.35 -4.90
CA LEU A 29 -6.45 8.46 -4.78
C LEU A 29 -5.28 8.11 -3.88
N VAL A 30 -5.53 7.46 -2.73
CA VAL A 30 -4.47 7.00 -1.82
C VAL A 30 -3.56 5.99 -2.52
N HIS A 31 -4.10 5.03 -3.27
CA HIS A 31 -3.32 4.06 -4.05
C HIS A 31 -2.53 4.73 -5.16
N LEU A 32 -3.11 5.70 -5.88
CA LEU A 32 -2.40 6.43 -6.92
C LEU A 32 -1.23 7.23 -6.34
N LEU A 33 -1.44 7.92 -5.22
CA LEU A 33 -0.41 8.72 -4.56
C LEU A 33 0.70 7.85 -3.98
N THR A 34 0.34 6.82 -3.21
CA THR A 34 1.33 5.93 -2.57
C THR A 34 2.04 5.05 -3.60
N GLY A 35 1.32 4.57 -4.62
CA GLY A 35 1.88 3.86 -5.76
C GLY A 35 2.84 4.74 -6.56
N GLY A 36 2.45 5.99 -6.85
CA GLY A 36 3.30 6.97 -7.52
C GLY A 36 4.56 7.30 -6.72
N LEU A 37 4.44 7.45 -5.40
CA LEU A 37 5.58 7.65 -4.50
C LEU A 37 6.53 6.44 -4.52
N LEU A 38 5.98 5.22 -4.44
CA LEU A 38 6.78 3.98 -4.53
C LEU A 38 7.50 3.87 -5.88
N ALA A 39 6.86 4.24 -6.99
CA ALA A 39 7.50 4.23 -8.31
C ALA A 39 8.58 5.32 -8.41
N TYR A 40 8.29 6.54 -7.96
CA TYR A 40 9.27 7.63 -7.94
C TYR A 40 10.51 7.25 -7.13
N VAL A 41 10.33 6.68 -5.94
CA VAL A 41 11.44 6.25 -5.09
C VAL A 41 12.15 5.04 -5.68
N GLY A 42 11.40 4.02 -6.14
CA GLY A 42 11.97 2.78 -6.67
C GLY A 42 12.76 2.94 -7.97
N PHE A 43 12.41 3.92 -8.81
CA PHE A 43 13.09 4.16 -10.10
C PHE A 43 13.95 5.43 -10.12
N GLY A 44 13.71 6.39 -9.23
CA GLY A 44 14.35 7.71 -9.24
C GLY A 44 15.36 7.94 -8.11
N GLN A 45 15.23 7.23 -6.98
CA GLN A 45 16.10 7.46 -5.83
C GLN A 45 17.33 6.54 -5.84
N ARG A 46 18.51 7.13 -5.60
CA ARG A 46 19.79 6.40 -5.51
C ARG A 46 20.20 6.07 -4.08
N ASP A 47 19.63 6.76 -3.10
CA ASP A 47 19.81 6.46 -1.69
C ASP A 47 18.96 5.24 -1.28
N GLU A 48 19.63 4.10 -1.08
CA GLU A 48 18.98 2.86 -0.64
C GLU A 48 18.34 2.98 0.74
N GLY A 49 18.91 3.78 1.65
CA GLY A 49 18.39 3.97 3.00
C GLY A 49 17.07 4.72 2.98
N LEU A 50 17.01 5.81 2.21
CA LEU A 50 15.77 6.57 2.00
C LEU A 50 14.72 5.72 1.30
N ALA A 51 15.11 4.98 0.25
CA ALA A 51 14.18 4.12 -0.47
C ALA A 51 13.57 3.04 0.43
N ARG A 52 14.40 2.35 1.23
CA ARG A 52 13.95 1.35 2.21
C ARG A 52 13.09 1.96 3.30
N GLY A 53 13.44 3.14 3.79
CA GLY A 53 12.66 3.86 4.80
C GLY A 53 11.24 4.17 4.31
N VAL A 54 11.11 4.67 3.07
CA VAL A 54 9.82 4.95 2.46
C VAL A 54 9.01 3.68 2.23
N VAL A 55 9.63 2.64 1.66
CA VAL A 55 8.96 1.35 1.41
C VAL A 55 8.50 0.70 2.72
N GLY A 56 9.34 0.73 3.75
CA GLY A 56 9.01 0.23 5.08
C GLY A 56 7.90 1.02 5.76
N GLY A 57 7.98 2.35 5.72
CA GLY A 57 6.97 3.24 6.29
C GLY A 57 5.61 3.05 5.65
N LEU A 58 5.56 3.00 4.32
CA LEU A 58 4.33 2.66 3.59
C LEU A 58 3.87 1.24 3.91
N GLY A 59 4.78 0.27 4.05
CA GLY A 59 4.44 -1.07 4.51
C GLY A 59 3.70 -1.09 5.85
N VAL A 60 4.15 -0.30 6.83
CA VAL A 60 3.43 -0.16 8.11
C VAL A 60 2.04 0.43 7.91
N VAL A 61 1.90 1.47 7.10
CA VAL A 61 0.60 2.09 6.80
C VAL A 61 -0.36 1.08 6.17
N TYR A 62 0.07 0.37 5.13
CA TYR A 62 -0.74 -0.64 4.44
C TYR A 62 -1.12 -1.79 5.38
N LEU A 63 -0.21 -2.23 6.25
CA LEU A 63 -0.51 -3.27 7.24
C LEU A 63 -1.59 -2.80 8.23
N LEU A 64 -1.46 -1.59 8.77
CA LEU A 64 -2.42 -1.02 9.73
C LEU A 64 -3.79 -0.84 9.09
N VAL A 65 -3.85 -0.32 7.87
CA VAL A 65 -5.09 -0.13 7.12
C VAL A 65 -5.77 -1.48 6.84
N GLY A 66 -5.01 -2.50 6.39
CA GLY A 66 -5.54 -3.84 6.15
C GLY A 66 -6.07 -4.53 7.41
N VAL A 67 -5.44 -4.30 8.59
CA VAL A 67 -5.97 -4.80 9.87
C VAL A 67 -7.23 -4.02 10.28
N LEU A 68 -7.20 -2.69 10.18
CA LEU A 68 -8.33 -1.84 10.53
C LEU A 68 -9.55 -2.13 9.65
N GLY A 69 -9.38 -2.45 8.37
CA GLY A 69 -10.48 -2.76 7.47
C GLY A 69 -11.27 -4.03 7.83
N PHE A 70 -10.72 -4.93 8.65
CA PHE A 70 -11.50 -6.04 9.24
C PHE A 70 -12.40 -5.59 10.40
N VAL A 71 -12.01 -4.55 11.13
CA VAL A 71 -12.68 -4.09 12.35
C VAL A 71 -13.60 -2.89 12.08
N ILE A 72 -13.19 -2.03 11.15
CA ILE A 72 -13.83 -0.77 10.76
C ILE A 72 -13.89 -0.70 9.22
N PRO A 73 -14.75 -1.50 8.56
CA PRO A 73 -14.73 -1.64 7.10
C PRO A 73 -14.93 -0.34 6.34
N MET A 74 -15.77 0.58 6.86
CA MET A 74 -16.00 1.88 6.23
C MET A 74 -14.95 2.95 6.58
N LEU A 75 -13.92 2.61 7.39
CA LEU A 75 -12.91 3.54 7.92
C LEU A 75 -13.51 4.90 8.35
N PHE A 76 -14.44 4.88 9.31
CA PHE A 76 -15.16 6.07 9.78
C PHE A 76 -16.02 6.79 8.73
N GLY A 77 -16.46 6.07 7.69
CA GLY A 77 -17.29 6.60 6.61
C GLY A 77 -16.50 7.19 5.43
N LEU A 78 -15.17 7.06 5.44
CA LEU A 78 -14.31 7.48 4.34
C LEU A 78 -14.42 6.57 3.11
N LEU A 79 -14.85 5.33 3.32
CA LEU A 79 -15.08 4.32 2.28
C LEU A 79 -16.56 3.92 2.29
N PRO A 80 -17.41 4.56 1.48
CA PRO A 80 -18.85 4.26 1.39
C PRO A 80 -19.16 2.79 1.10
N HIS A 81 -18.34 2.14 0.27
CA HIS A 81 -18.50 0.72 -0.05
C HIS A 81 -17.73 -0.18 0.93
N GLY A 82 -16.74 0.40 1.61
CA GLY A 82 -15.98 -0.23 2.68
C GLY A 82 -15.04 -1.33 2.17
N TYR A 83 -14.17 -1.83 3.04
CA TYR A 83 -13.21 -2.85 2.64
C TYR A 83 -13.83 -4.24 2.47
N SER A 84 -13.60 -4.84 1.31
CA SER A 84 -13.79 -6.27 1.12
C SER A 84 -12.68 -7.08 1.78
N ILE A 85 -12.88 -8.40 1.92
CA ILE A 85 -11.83 -9.32 2.38
C ILE A 85 -10.62 -9.27 1.44
N VAL A 86 -10.85 -9.14 0.14
CA VAL A 86 -9.78 -9.09 -0.87
C VAL A 86 -8.95 -7.83 -0.69
N ASP A 87 -9.60 -6.69 -0.47
CA ASP A 87 -8.91 -5.42 -0.25
C ASP A 87 -8.02 -5.48 0.98
N ASN A 88 -8.55 -6.04 2.07
CA ASN A 88 -7.78 -6.25 3.29
C ASN A 88 -6.57 -7.17 3.07
N ILE A 89 -6.73 -8.28 2.33
CA ILE A 89 -5.62 -9.19 2.01
C ILE A 89 -4.55 -8.49 1.17
N ILE A 90 -4.94 -7.67 0.19
CA ILE A 90 -3.99 -6.88 -0.62
C ILE A 90 -3.19 -5.94 0.29
N HIS A 91 -3.86 -5.20 1.17
CA HIS A 91 -3.23 -4.27 2.10
C HIS A 91 -2.28 -4.98 3.06
N LEU A 92 -2.70 -6.10 3.65
CA LEU A 92 -1.85 -6.92 4.52
C LEU A 92 -0.61 -7.45 3.79
N THR A 93 -0.79 -7.97 2.57
CA THR A 93 0.30 -8.54 1.77
C THR A 93 1.34 -7.47 1.42
N LEU A 94 0.88 -6.31 0.95
CA LEU A 94 1.75 -5.17 0.65
C LEU A 94 2.44 -4.65 1.92
N GLY A 95 1.71 -4.63 3.03
CA GLY A 95 2.25 -4.20 4.32
C GLY A 95 3.39 -5.08 4.81
N VAL A 96 3.17 -6.39 4.82
CA VAL A 96 4.20 -7.39 5.16
C VAL A 96 5.40 -7.30 4.21
N ALA A 97 5.16 -7.19 2.91
CA ALA A 97 6.23 -7.09 1.92
C ALA A 97 7.09 -5.83 2.11
N GLY A 98 6.46 -4.66 2.32
CA GLY A 98 7.17 -3.39 2.54
C GLY A 98 8.02 -3.42 3.82
N ILE A 99 7.47 -3.97 4.90
CA ILE A 99 8.20 -4.16 6.15
C ILE A 99 9.37 -5.12 5.97
N ALA A 100 9.17 -6.25 5.28
CA ALA A 100 10.24 -7.20 4.99
C ALA A 100 11.39 -6.54 4.24
N VAL A 101 11.10 -5.73 3.20
CA VAL A 101 12.13 -4.97 2.45
C VAL A 101 12.92 -4.03 3.36
N ALA A 102 12.27 -3.39 4.33
CA ALA A 102 12.94 -2.52 5.29
C ALA A 102 13.89 -3.28 6.25
N PHE A 103 13.64 -4.56 6.50
CA PHE A 103 14.49 -5.40 7.35
C PHE A 103 15.57 -6.18 6.60
N SER A 104 15.42 -6.41 5.29
CA SER A 104 16.34 -7.23 4.48
C SER A 104 17.78 -6.70 4.35
N SER A 105 18.09 -5.49 4.83
CA SER A 105 19.43 -4.89 4.71
C SER A 105 20.13 -4.56 6.03
N ARG A 106 19.58 -4.97 7.19
CA ARG A 106 20.23 -4.74 8.49
C ARG A 106 21.44 -5.67 8.74
N GLY A 107 21.81 -6.53 7.77
CA GLY A 107 22.85 -7.55 7.89
C GLY A 107 24.23 -7.20 7.32
N GLY A 108 24.47 -5.97 6.87
CA GLY A 108 25.69 -5.56 6.17
C GLY A 108 26.61 -4.60 6.93
N ALA A 109 26.98 -4.90 8.19
CA ALA A 109 28.26 -4.50 8.80
C ALA A 109 28.34 -4.89 10.29
N PRO A 110 29.30 -5.76 10.65
CA PRO A 110 30.16 -5.47 11.79
C PRO A 110 31.51 -4.98 11.26
N ALA A 111 31.78 -3.69 11.44
CA ALA A 111 33.13 -3.16 11.34
C ALA A 111 33.98 -3.73 12.49
N ARG A 112 34.96 -4.60 12.19
CA ARG A 112 36.13 -4.95 13.03
C ARG A 112 37.18 -5.58 12.10
N ALA A 113 38.49 -5.29 12.13
CA ALA A 113 39.34 -4.25 12.73
C ALA A 113 40.61 -4.23 11.86
#